data_AF-A0A9E3UNE3-F1
#
_entry.id   AF-A0A9E3UNE3-F1
#
_cell.length_a   1.000
_cell.length_b   1.000
_cell.length_c   1.000
_cell.angle_alpha   90.00
_cell.angle_beta   90.00
_cell.angle_gamma   90.00
#
_symmetry.space_group_name_H-M   'P 1'
#
loop_
_entity.id
_entity.type
_entity.pdbx_description
1 polymer ?
#
loop_
_entity_poly.entity_id
_entity_poly.type
_entity_poly.pdbx_seq_one_letter_code
_entity_poly.pdbx_strand_id
1 'polypeptide(L)'
;MTKYSVLAFALVSSAAFAQTAAPTAAQFQAALADACPQPRQATRNIACTLDDEGSVQYSCRYEAQGADGRWAPQTAILQRAEGQWVWIDGPTRCDDTNPELN
;
A
#
# COMPACT_ATOMS: atom_id res chain seq x y z
N MET A 1 -22.67 13.27 49.37
CA MET A 1 -22.29 11.88 49.73
C MET A 1 -23.33 11.00 49.06
N THR A 2 -23.09 10.15 48.06
CA THR A 2 -21.93 9.32 47.71
C THR A 2 -22.25 8.64 46.37
N LYS A 3 -21.36 8.75 45.37
CA LYS A 3 -20.91 7.75 44.36
C LYS A 3 -22.00 6.96 43.57
N TYR A 4 -21.85 6.61 42.29
CA TYR A 4 -20.72 5.97 41.61
C TYR A 4 -20.90 6.17 40.10
N SER A 5 -19.93 6.81 39.43
CA SER A 5 -19.76 6.66 37.98
C SER A 5 -19.09 5.31 37.73
N VAL A 6 -19.75 4.43 37.00
CA VAL A 6 -19.14 3.19 36.49
C VAL A 6 -18.85 3.42 35.01
N LEU A 7 -17.62 3.86 34.73
CA LEU A 7 -17.03 3.83 33.39
C LEU A 7 -16.61 2.38 33.11
N ALA A 8 -17.46 1.64 32.41
CA ALA A 8 -17.11 0.34 31.86
C ALA A 8 -16.40 0.55 30.51
N PHE A 9 -15.06 0.60 30.55
CA PHE A 9 -14.22 0.48 29.35
C PHE A 9 -14.25 -0.98 28.87
N ALA A 10 -15.09 -1.27 27.87
CA ALA A 10 -15.03 -2.53 27.15
C ALA A 10 -13.86 -2.48 26.15
N LEU A 11 -12.72 -3.06 26.52
CA LEU A 11 -11.64 -3.37 25.59
C LEU A 11 -12.04 -4.61 24.78
N VAL A 12 -12.61 -4.39 23.60
CA VAL A 12 -12.81 -5.45 22.60
C VAL A 12 -11.47 -5.69 21.91
N SER A 13 -10.86 -6.84 22.22
CA SER A 13 -9.67 -7.36 21.54
C SER A 13 -10.07 -7.89 20.16
N SER A 14 -9.90 -7.07 19.13
CA SER A 14 -10.01 -7.49 17.73
C SER A 14 -8.70 -8.13 17.27
N ALA A 15 -8.49 -9.41 17.59
CA ALA A 15 -7.49 -10.22 16.89
C ALA A 15 -8.03 -10.53 15.49
N ALA A 16 -7.83 -9.60 14.56
CA ALA A 16 -8.01 -9.88 13.15
C ALA A 16 -6.99 -10.95 12.76
N PHE A 17 -7.46 -12.17 12.49
CA PHE A 17 -6.67 -13.15 11.75
C PHE A 17 -6.28 -12.50 10.44
N ALA A 18 -5.02 -12.12 10.33
CA ALA A 18 -4.43 -11.70 9.08
C ALA A 18 -4.35 -12.93 8.19
N GLN A 19 -5.47 -13.27 7.55
CA GLN A 19 -5.39 -13.79 6.18
C GLN A 19 -4.37 -12.89 5.48
N THR A 20 -3.42 -13.48 4.77
CA THR A 20 -2.42 -12.78 3.95
C THR A 20 -3.14 -12.06 2.82
N ALA A 21 -3.99 -11.11 3.18
CA ALA A 21 -4.80 -10.30 2.32
C ALA A 21 -3.84 -9.41 1.55
N ALA A 22 -4.11 -9.28 0.25
CA ALA A 22 -3.43 -8.33 -0.59
C ALA A 22 -3.45 -6.92 0.05
N PRO A 23 -2.41 -6.09 -0.19
CA PRO A 23 -2.40 -4.73 0.33
C PRO A 23 -3.63 -3.97 -0.14
N THR A 24 -4.24 -3.21 0.77
CA THR A 24 -5.30 -2.25 0.38
C THR A 24 -4.71 -1.10 -0.42
N ALA A 25 -5.54 -0.33 -1.13
CA ALA A 25 -5.08 0.85 -1.86
C ALA A 25 -4.34 1.86 -0.96
N ALA A 26 -4.81 2.04 0.29
CA ALA A 26 -4.15 2.91 1.26
C ALA A 26 -2.78 2.37 1.70
N GLN A 27 -2.65 1.06 1.87
CA GLN A 27 -1.38 0.41 2.20
C GLN A 27 -0.39 0.48 1.04
N PHE A 28 -0.86 0.30 -0.19
CA PHE A 28 -0.06 0.49 -1.39
C PHE A 28 0.45 1.93 -1.50
N GLN A 29 -0.42 2.93 -1.28
CA GLN A 29 -0.03 4.34 -1.29
C GLN A 29 0.96 4.68 -0.18
N ALA A 30 0.83 4.08 1.01
CA ALA A 30 1.79 4.25 2.09
C ALA A 30 3.17 3.67 1.71
N ALA A 31 3.21 2.46 1.14
CA ALA A 31 4.45 1.85 0.65
C ALA A 31 5.09 2.67 -0.48
N LEU A 32 4.27 3.20 -1.40
CA LEU A 32 4.72 4.10 -2.46
C LEU A 32 5.31 5.39 -1.87
N ALA A 33 4.64 6.01 -0.91
CA ALA A 33 5.12 7.23 -0.28
C ALA A 33 6.39 7.02 0.56
N ASP A 34 6.56 5.84 1.17
CA ASP A 34 7.78 5.47 1.88
C ASP A 34 8.98 5.32 0.93
N ALA A 35 8.75 4.64 -0.20
CA ALA A 35 9.74 4.52 -1.28
C ALA A 35 10.03 5.85 -1.98
N CYS A 36 9.07 6.78 -1.91
CA CYS A 36 9.01 7.98 -2.72
C CYS A 36 8.33 9.11 -1.93
N PRO A 37 9.05 9.85 -1.08
CA PRO A 37 8.46 10.80 -0.12
C PRO A 37 7.59 11.92 -0.73
N GLN A 38 7.70 12.16 -2.04
CA GLN A 38 6.86 13.10 -2.80
C GLN A 38 6.44 12.48 -4.14
N PRO A 39 5.56 11.47 -4.15
CA PRO A 39 5.16 10.82 -5.38
C PRO A 39 4.34 11.82 -6.21
N ARG A 40 4.83 12.19 -7.38
CA ARG A 40 4.13 13.15 -8.28
C ARG A 40 3.18 12.49 -9.28
N GLN A 41 3.00 11.17 -9.17
CA GLN A 41 2.10 10.41 -10.02
C GLN A 41 0.78 10.12 -9.30
N ALA A 42 -0.35 10.38 -9.98
CA ALA A 42 -1.63 9.84 -9.56
C ALA A 42 -1.68 8.34 -9.91
N THR A 43 -2.22 7.52 -9.00
CA THR A 43 -2.37 6.07 -9.23
C THR A 43 -3.83 5.65 -9.11
N ARG A 44 -4.28 4.70 -9.94
CA ARG A 44 -5.63 4.12 -9.89
C ARG A 44 -5.63 2.64 -10.28
N ASN A 45 -6.79 1.99 -10.16
CA ASN A 45 -7.00 0.59 -10.57
C ASN A 45 -5.97 -0.38 -9.97
N ILE A 46 -5.64 -0.18 -8.69
CA ILE A 46 -4.66 -0.97 -7.96
C ILE A 46 -5.26 -2.34 -7.65
N ALA A 47 -4.64 -3.39 -8.15
CA ALA A 47 -4.98 -4.78 -7.90
C ALA A 47 -3.71 -5.56 -7.58
N CYS A 48 -3.66 -6.18 -6.42
CA CYS A 48 -2.50 -6.92 -5.95
C CYS A 48 -2.83 -8.40 -5.79
N THR A 49 -1.95 -9.25 -6.29
CA THR A 49 -2.04 -10.70 -6.19
C THR A 49 -0.78 -11.21 -5.53
N LEU A 50 -0.90 -12.25 -4.71
CA LEU A 50 0.26 -12.96 -4.20
C LEU A 50 1.02 -13.58 -5.39
N ASP A 51 2.34 -13.44 -5.42
CA ASP A 51 3.15 -13.90 -6.55
C ASP A 51 3.17 -15.44 -6.63
N ASP A 52 3.39 -16.08 -5.48
CA ASP A 52 3.42 -17.54 -5.31
C ASP A 52 2.81 -17.96 -3.98
N GLU A 53 2.22 -19.16 -3.94
CA GLU A 53 1.67 -19.73 -2.71
C GLU A 53 2.78 -19.98 -1.68
N GLY A 54 2.78 -19.21 -0.59
CA GLY A 54 3.84 -19.23 0.42
C GLY A 54 4.92 -18.15 0.24
N SER A 55 4.84 -17.33 -0.81
CA SER A 55 5.65 -16.12 -0.93
C SER A 55 5.19 -15.04 0.07
N VAL A 56 6.08 -14.09 0.35
CA VAL A 56 5.75 -12.84 1.07
C VAL A 56 5.63 -11.66 0.11
N GLN A 57 5.87 -11.89 -1.19
CA GLN A 57 5.83 -10.91 -2.25
C GLN A 57 4.48 -10.91 -2.96
N TYR A 58 4.03 -9.72 -3.30
CA TYR A 58 2.77 -9.43 -3.96
C TYR A 58 3.05 -8.61 -5.20
N SER A 59 2.55 -9.08 -6.34
CA SER A 59 2.56 -8.36 -7.59
C SER A 59 1.33 -7.46 -7.65
N CYS A 60 1.56 -6.15 -7.64
CA CYS A 60 0.55 -5.10 -7.69
C CYS A 60 0.52 -4.46 -9.07
N ARG A 61 -0.56 -4.67 -9.81
CA ARG A 61 -0.86 -3.95 -11.05
C ARG A 61 -1.62 -2.68 -10.73
N TYR A 62 -1.23 -1.56 -11.33
CA TYR A 62 -1.88 -0.26 -11.16
C TYR A 62 -1.73 0.55 -12.43
N GLU A 63 -2.54 1.59 -12.61
CA GLU A 63 -2.27 2.61 -13.61
C GLU A 63 -1.67 3.83 -12.93
N ALA A 64 -0.60 4.37 -13.51
CA ALA A 64 0.03 5.61 -13.08
C ALA A 64 -0.14 6.67 -14.16
N GLN A 65 -0.37 7.92 -13.74
CA GLN A 65 -0.40 9.05 -14.64
C GLN A 65 1.03 9.54 -14.94
N GLY A 66 1.43 9.52 -16.21
CA GLY A 66 2.67 10.09 -16.71
C GLY A 66 2.65 11.62 -16.73
N ALA A 67 3.82 12.24 -16.97
CA ALA A 67 3.94 13.70 -17.06
C ALA A 67 3.20 14.31 -18.26
N ASP A 68 2.90 13.52 -19.29
CA ASP A 68 2.05 13.89 -20.42
C ASP A 68 0.55 13.82 -20.09
N GLY A 69 0.21 13.46 -18.85
CA GLY A 69 -1.16 13.30 -18.37
C GLY A 69 -1.82 11.98 -18.77
N ARG A 70 -1.13 11.10 -19.50
CA ARG A 70 -1.67 9.80 -19.92
C ARG A 70 -1.55 8.78 -18.80
N TRP A 71 -2.49 7.85 -18.78
CA TRP A 71 -2.47 6.72 -17.85
C TRP A 71 -1.77 5.55 -18.52
N ALA A 72 -0.76 5.00 -17.86
CA ALA A 72 -0.03 3.83 -18.31
C ALA A 72 -0.13 2.70 -17.26
N PRO A 73 -0.32 1.44 -17.67
CA PRO A 73 -0.30 0.31 -16.76
C PRO A 73 1.12 0.10 -16.24
N GLN A 74 1.22 -0.17 -14.94
CA GLN A 74 2.45 -0.36 -14.20
C GLN A 74 2.33 -1.58 -13.29
N THR A 75 3.46 -2.18 -12.94
CA THR A 75 3.53 -3.28 -11.99
C THR A 75 4.57 -2.96 -10.93
N ALA A 76 4.20 -3.17 -9.67
CA ALA A 76 5.10 -3.05 -8.53
C ALA A 76 5.09 -4.34 -7.73
N ILE A 77 6.22 -4.64 -7.11
CA ILE A 77 6.37 -5.75 -6.18
C ILE A 77 6.40 -5.16 -4.77
N LEU A 78 5.43 -5.58 -3.97
CA LEU A 78 5.34 -5.23 -2.55
C LEU A 78 5.63 -6.47 -1.72
N GLN A 79 6.31 -6.29 -0.60
CA GLN A 79 6.52 -7.37 0.37
C GLN A 79 5.94 -6.98 1.72
N ARG A 80 5.37 -7.96 2.43
CA ARG A 80 4.96 -7.76 3.81
C ARG A 80 6.12 -8.06 4.75
N ALA A 81 6.62 -7.05 5.45
CA ALA A 81 7.69 -7.16 6.45
C ALA A 81 7.23 -6.49 7.76
N GLU A 82 7.35 -7.19 8.89
CA GLU A 82 7.01 -6.67 10.22
C GLU A 82 5.59 -6.07 10.34
N GLY A 83 4.65 -6.59 9.55
CA GLY A 83 3.26 -6.10 9.52
C GLY A 83 3.04 -4.86 8.64
N GLN A 84 4.09 -4.33 8.01
CA GLN A 84 4.07 -3.23 7.06
C GLN A 84 4.26 -3.72 5.63
N TRP A 85 3.83 -2.91 4.67
CA TRP A 85 4.05 -3.15 3.25
C TRP A 85 5.23 -2.31 2.79
N VAL A 86 6.21 -2.98 2.19
CA VAL A 86 7.45 -2.38 1.71
C VAL A 86 7.45 -2.47 0.19
N TRP A 87 7.81 -1.37 -0.46
CA TRP A 87 8.02 -1.32 -1.91
C TRP A 87 9.36 -1.97 -2.22
N ILE A 88 9.34 -3.11 -2.90
CA ILE A 88 10.56 -3.85 -3.24
C ILE A 88 11.07 -3.43 -4.61
N ASP A 89 10.16 -3.35 -5.58
CA ASP A 89 10.47 -3.02 -6.96
C ASP A 89 9.25 -2.43 -7.65
N GLY A 90 9.47 -1.72 -8.74
CA GLY A 90 8.43 -1.13 -9.57
C GLY A 90 8.55 0.38 -9.71
N PRO A 91 7.91 0.94 -10.73
CA PRO A 91 8.15 2.30 -11.15
C PRO A 91 7.55 3.35 -10.19
N THR A 92 8.44 4.22 -9.71
CA THR A 92 8.12 5.37 -8.86
C THR A 92 8.61 6.66 -9.51
N ARG A 93 7.75 7.67 -9.67
CA ARG A 93 8.15 9.04 -10.02
C ARG A 93 8.37 9.85 -8.75
N CYS A 94 9.60 9.85 -8.26
CA CYS A 94 10.03 10.65 -7.12
C CYS A 94 10.59 12.01 -7.50
N ASP A 95 11.11 12.13 -8.73
CA ASP A 95 11.66 13.36 -9.27
C ASP A 95 11.28 13.53 -10.75
N ASP A 96 11.26 14.77 -11.25
CA ASP A 96 10.91 15.12 -12.64
C ASP A 96 11.85 14.50 -13.69
N THR A 97 13.02 14.02 -13.26
CA THR A 97 14.08 13.49 -14.13
C THR A 97 13.83 12.07 -14.63
N ASN A 98 12.79 11.38 -14.15
CA ASN A 98 12.43 10.06 -14.68
C ASN A 98 11.17 10.14 -15.56
N PRO A 99 11.32 10.46 -16.87
CA PRO A 99 10.21 10.58 -17.79
C PRO A 99 9.53 9.25 -18.12
N GLU A 100 10.21 8.12 -17.90
CA GLU A 100 9.80 6.83 -18.45
C GLU A 100 8.89 6.05 -17.49
N LEU A 101 7.61 6.44 -17.50
CA LEU A 101 6.51 5.50 -17.28
C LEU A 101 5.98 5.15 -18.68
N ASN A 102 6.72 4.34 -19.43
CA ASN A 102 6.34 3.90 -20.78
C ASN A 102 5.48 2.64 -20.70
#